data_AF-A0A2U0A507-F1
#
_entry.id   AF-A0A2U0A507-F1
#
_cell.length_a   1.000
_cell.length_b   1.000
_cell.length_c   1.000
_cell.angle_alpha   90.00
_cell.angle_beta   90.00
_cell.angle_gamma   90.00
#
_symmetry.space_group_name_H-M   'P 1'
#
loop_
_entity.id
_entity.type
_entity.pdbx_description
1 polymer ?
#
loop_
_entity_poly.entity_id
_entity_poly.type
_entity_poly.pdbx_seq_one_letter_code
_entity_poly.pdbx_strand_id
1 'polypeptide(L)'
;LHSISEDDIDDIAAYYESVNLDRINPILNNIPLWPGDAARGKELYDECKSCHRKTGMGKSRKGIPALALQYPRYLFRQIKMFQWDKRVHDDDPEDEIFDELSDNDIEALLAHISTLAPNNKK
;
A
#
# COMPACT_ATOMS: atom_id res chain seq x y z
N LEU A 1 25.12 -5.72 -19.61
CA LEU A 1 24.18 -5.37 -18.53
C LEU A 1 24.55 -6.21 -17.33
N HIS A 2 24.91 -5.59 -16.21
CA HIS A 2 25.19 -6.33 -14.97
C HIS A 2 23.85 -6.69 -14.34
N SER A 3 23.60 -7.99 -14.14
CA SER A 3 22.44 -8.47 -13.39
C SER A 3 22.68 -8.26 -11.90
N ILE A 4 21.68 -7.78 -11.17
CA ILE A 4 21.72 -7.61 -9.71
C ILE A 4 21.76 -9.02 -9.08
N SER A 5 22.70 -9.26 -8.16
CA SER A 5 22.81 -10.51 -7.39
C SER A 5 21.86 -10.54 -6.17
N GLU A 6 21.70 -11.68 -5.52
CA GLU A 6 20.92 -11.77 -4.27
C GLU A 6 21.52 -10.90 -3.16
N ASP A 7 22.85 -10.92 -3.01
CA ASP A 7 23.57 -10.06 -2.06
C ASP A 7 23.31 -8.57 -2.35
N ASP A 8 23.28 -8.17 -3.63
CA ASP A 8 22.95 -6.78 -4.00
C ASP A 8 21.50 -6.42 -3.61
N ILE A 9 20.56 -7.36 -3.70
CA ILE A 9 19.16 -7.15 -3.29
C ILE A 9 19.09 -6.92 -1.78
N ASP A 10 19.79 -7.74 -1.00
CA ASP A 10 19.84 -7.62 0.45
C ASP A 10 20.49 -6.30 0.90
N ASP A 11 21.58 -5.91 0.26
CA ASP A 11 22.25 -4.63 0.53
C ASP A 11 21.36 -3.43 0.19
N ILE A 12 20.65 -3.48 -0.95
CA ILE A 12 19.70 -2.45 -1.35
C ILE A 12 18.52 -2.39 -0.37
N ALA A 13 17.99 -3.54 0.05
CA ALA A 13 16.89 -3.61 1.00
C ALA A 13 17.30 -3.03 2.37
N ALA A 14 18.47 -3.41 2.87
CA ALA A 14 19.04 -2.88 4.11
C ALA A 14 19.28 -1.35 4.02
N TYR A 15 19.76 -0.87 2.87
CA TYR A 15 19.87 0.57 2.63
C TYR A 15 18.51 1.26 2.75
N TYR A 16 17.48 0.79 2.04
CA TYR A 16 16.14 1.38 2.10
C TYR A 16 15.51 1.32 3.50
N GLU A 17 15.74 0.25 4.27
CA GLU A 17 15.29 0.16 5.66
C GLU A 17 15.99 1.18 6.57
N SER A 18 17.28 1.44 6.33
CA SER A 18 18.05 2.43 7.10
C SER A 18 17.66 3.88 6.82
N VAL A 19 16.89 4.14 5.76
CA VAL A 19 16.43 5.49 5.40
C VAL A 19 15.53 6.04 6.49
N ASN A 20 16.00 7.06 7.18
CA ASN A 20 15.21 7.77 8.18
C ASN A 20 14.10 8.59 7.49
N LEU A 21 12.87 8.07 7.55
CA LEU A 21 11.68 8.70 6.95
C LEU A 21 11.42 10.11 7.51
N ASP A 22 11.82 10.42 8.75
CA ASP A 22 11.67 11.76 9.34
C ASP A 22 12.58 12.79 8.67
N ARG A 23 13.70 12.37 8.09
CA ARG A 23 14.63 13.25 7.35
C ARG A 23 14.17 13.55 5.93
N ILE A 24 13.43 12.63 5.30
CA ILE A 24 12.83 12.81 3.97
C ILE A 24 11.33 13.21 4.03
N ASN A 25 10.84 13.43 5.26
CA ASN A 25 9.47 13.79 5.59
C ASN A 25 8.88 14.95 4.78
N PRO A 26 9.62 16.00 4.37
CA PRO A 26 9.06 17.05 3.51
C PRO A 26 8.55 16.54 2.15
N ILE A 27 9.14 15.45 1.63
CA ILE A 27 8.76 14.83 0.34
C ILE A 27 7.69 13.75 0.54
N LEU A 28 7.78 12.98 1.64
CA LEU A 28 6.78 11.97 2.01
C LEU A 28 5.45 12.58 2.46
N ASN A 29 5.44 13.84 2.89
CA ASN A 29 4.24 14.58 3.28
C ASN A 29 3.41 15.14 2.11
N ASN A 30 3.66 14.68 0.88
CA ASN A 30 2.86 15.08 -0.28
C ASN A 30 2.20 13.88 -0.95
N ILE A 31 1.63 12.97 -0.15
CA ILE A 31 0.72 11.94 -0.67
C ILE A 31 -0.61 12.64 -0.98
N PRO A 32 -1.01 12.71 -2.26
CA PRO A 32 -2.23 13.39 -2.64
C PRO A 32 -3.43 12.59 -2.14
N LEU A 33 -4.48 13.31 -1.73
CA LEU A 33 -5.78 12.70 -1.54
C LEU A 33 -6.28 12.13 -2.87
N TRP A 34 -6.97 11.00 -2.77
CA TRP A 34 -7.63 10.38 -3.90
C TRP A 34 -9.12 10.77 -3.91
N PRO A 35 -9.68 11.16 -5.06
CA PRO A 35 -11.11 11.47 -5.14
C PRO A 35 -11.94 10.19 -4.91
N GLY A 36 -13.14 10.33 -4.33
CA GLY A 36 -14.04 9.20 -4.11
C GLY A 36 -14.75 9.26 -2.76
N ASP A 37 -15.57 8.24 -2.50
CA ASP A 37 -16.31 8.11 -1.24
C ASP A 37 -15.41 7.48 -0.16
N ALA A 38 -14.72 8.32 0.59
CA ALA A 38 -13.87 7.87 1.70
C ALA A 38 -14.65 7.23 2.86
N ALA A 39 -15.97 7.48 2.99
CA ALA A 39 -16.78 6.83 4.01
C ALA A 39 -17.06 5.38 3.63
N ARG A 40 -17.47 5.14 2.37
CA ARG A 40 -17.57 3.78 1.81
C ARG A 40 -16.22 3.05 1.86
N GLY A 41 -15.14 3.73 1.49
CA GLY A 41 -13.79 3.17 1.54
C GLY A 41 -13.37 2.75 2.95
N LYS A 42 -13.80 3.50 3.98
CA LYS A 42 -13.53 3.14 5.37
C LYS A 42 -14.24 1.86 5.79
N GLU A 43 -15.46 1.62 5.31
CA GLU A 43 -16.19 0.38 5.56
C GLU A 43 -15.48 -0.80 4.89
N LEU A 44 -15.07 -0.66 3.63
CA LEU A 44 -14.32 -1.69 2.89
C LEU A 44 -12.96 -2.00 3.55
N TYR A 45 -12.30 -0.98 4.10
CA TYR A 45 -11.00 -1.12 4.77
C TYR A 45 -11.03 -1.97 6.04
N ASP A 46 -12.22 -2.32 6.55
CA ASP A 46 -12.36 -3.15 7.75
C ASP A 46 -11.79 -4.57 7.58
N GLU A 47 -11.81 -5.11 6.36
CA GLU A 47 -11.14 -6.38 6.05
C GLU A 47 -9.62 -6.19 5.95
N CYS A 48 -9.18 -5.08 5.35
CA CYS A 48 -7.77 -4.79 5.10
C CYS A 48 -6.98 -4.49 6.39
N LYS A 49 -7.62 -3.90 7.40
CA LYS A 49 -6.95 -3.48 8.65
C LYS A 49 -6.47 -4.66 9.50
N SER A 50 -6.95 -5.88 9.27
CA SER A 50 -6.49 -7.10 9.94
C SER A 50 -4.97 -7.32 9.73
N CYS A 51 -4.55 -7.15 8.48
CA CYS A 51 -3.16 -7.23 8.03
C CYS A 51 -2.46 -5.86 8.12
N HIS A 52 -3.02 -4.83 7.45
CA HIS A 52 -2.36 -3.53 7.25
C HIS A 52 -2.51 -2.54 8.43
N ARG A 53 -3.24 -2.94 9.48
CA ARG A 53 -3.58 -2.14 10.68
C ARG A 53 -4.52 -0.97 10.37
N LYS A 54 -5.20 -0.48 11.40
CA LYS A 54 -6.07 0.71 11.31
C LYS A 54 -5.36 1.96 10.77
N THR A 55 -4.05 2.05 10.98
CA THR A 55 -3.24 3.18 10.53
C THR A 55 -2.71 3.03 9.09
N GLY A 56 -2.92 1.88 8.44
CA GLY A 56 -2.34 1.60 7.13
C GLY A 56 -0.81 1.47 7.12
N MET A 57 -0.17 1.33 8.29
CA MET A 57 1.29 1.28 8.39
C MET A 57 1.88 -0.12 8.20
N GLY A 58 1.04 -1.15 8.02
CA GLY A 58 1.51 -2.52 7.87
C GLY A 58 2.25 -3.06 9.10
N LYS A 59 2.92 -4.19 8.91
CA LYS A 59 3.70 -4.91 9.92
C LYS A 59 4.98 -5.42 9.24
N SER A 60 6.02 -4.57 9.15
CA SER A 60 7.30 -4.90 8.49
C SER A 60 7.89 -6.25 8.93
N ARG A 61 7.90 -6.54 10.24
CA ARG A 61 8.36 -7.84 10.79
C ARG A 61 7.60 -9.08 10.29
N LYS A 62 6.45 -8.90 9.64
CA LYS A 62 5.63 -9.96 9.04
C LYS A 62 5.52 -9.81 7.52
N GLY A 63 6.37 -9.01 6.88
CA GLY A 63 6.30 -8.76 5.44
C GLY A 63 5.10 -7.92 4.97
N ILE A 64 4.23 -7.46 5.88
CA ILE A 64 3.02 -6.73 5.50
C ILE A 64 3.37 -5.25 5.24
N PRO A 65 3.22 -4.74 4.01
CA PRO A 65 3.67 -3.41 3.64
C PRO A 65 2.74 -2.30 4.18
N ALA A 66 3.29 -1.09 4.26
CA ALA A 66 2.52 0.12 4.55
C ALA A 66 1.74 0.57 3.30
N LEU A 67 0.45 0.87 3.49
CA LEU A 67 -0.44 1.45 2.48
C LEU A 67 -0.53 2.98 2.63
N ALA A 68 -0.52 3.47 3.86
CA ALA A 68 -0.70 4.90 4.18
C ALA A 68 0.44 5.80 3.68
N LEU A 69 1.61 5.22 3.37
CA LEU A 69 2.78 5.95 2.88
C LEU A 69 2.96 5.87 1.35
N GLN A 70 1.95 5.38 0.63
CA GLN A 70 2.06 5.13 -0.79
C GLN A 70 1.11 6.01 -1.60
N TYR A 71 1.53 6.35 -2.82
CA TYR A 71 0.73 7.11 -3.77
C TYR A 71 -0.50 6.30 -4.20
N PRO A 72 -1.72 6.86 -4.14
CA PRO A 72 -2.94 6.13 -4.49
C PRO A 72 -2.92 5.56 -5.91
N ARG A 73 -2.30 6.24 -6.89
CA ARG A 73 -2.13 5.71 -8.26
C ARG A 73 -1.31 4.43 -8.31
N TYR A 74 -0.27 4.32 -7.48
CA TYR A 74 0.51 3.09 -7.40
C TYR A 74 -0.35 1.98 -6.81
N LEU A 75 -1.08 2.25 -5.73
CA LEU A 75 -1.97 1.28 -5.09
C LEU A 75 -3.09 0.82 -6.04
N PHE A 76 -3.72 1.73 -6.78
CA PHE A 76 -4.68 1.39 -7.83
C PHE A 76 -4.10 0.36 -8.80
N ARG A 77 -2.90 0.65 -9.33
CA ARG A 77 -2.21 -0.27 -10.23
C ARG A 77 -1.95 -1.62 -9.58
N GLN A 78 -1.51 -1.67 -8.32
CA GLN A 78 -1.27 -2.94 -7.64
C GLN A 78 -2.55 -3.75 -7.48
N ILE A 79 -3.66 -3.12 -7.06
CA ILE A 79 -4.97 -3.77 -6.92
C ILE A 79 -5.43 -4.34 -8.27
N LYS A 80 -5.33 -3.56 -9.37
CA LYS A 80 -5.66 -4.08 -10.71
C LYS A 80 -4.76 -5.23 -11.14
N MET A 81 -3.48 -5.24 -10.74
CA MET A 81 -2.58 -6.36 -11.04
C MET A 81 -2.95 -7.63 -10.28
N PHE A 82 -3.47 -7.51 -9.05
CA PHE A 82 -4.05 -8.65 -8.32
C PHE A 82 -5.32 -9.15 -9.02
N GLN A 83 -6.28 -8.28 -9.34
CA GLN A 83 -7.52 -8.67 -10.06
C GLN A 83 -7.31 -9.28 -11.46
N TRP A 84 -6.13 -9.12 -12.05
CA TRP A 84 -5.78 -9.67 -13.37
C TRP A 84 -4.86 -10.88 -13.30
N ASP A 85 -4.62 -11.41 -12.09
CA ASP A 85 -3.69 -12.51 -11.83
C ASP A 85 -2.28 -12.24 -12.38
N LYS A 86 -1.88 -10.96 -12.45
CA LYS A 86 -0.53 -10.54 -12.83
C LYS A 86 0.38 -10.33 -11.64
N ARG A 87 -0.21 -10.33 -10.45
CA ARG A 87 0.45 -10.30 -9.16
C ARG A 87 -0.36 -11.20 -8.23
N VAL A 88 0.33 -11.95 -7.37
CA VAL A 88 -0.27 -12.78 -6.33
C VAL A 88 0.34 -12.40 -4.98
N HIS A 89 -0.33 -12.72 -3.87
CA HIS A 89 0.27 -12.56 -2.56
C HIS A 89 1.28 -13.68 -2.31
N ASP A 90 2.45 -13.33 -1.78
CA ASP A 90 3.54 -14.29 -1.57
C ASP A 90 3.15 -15.41 -0.61
N ASP A 91 2.33 -15.08 0.40
CA ASP A 91 1.85 -16.01 1.43
C ASP A 91 0.55 -16.74 1.04
N ASP A 92 -0.19 -16.22 0.06
CA ASP A 92 -1.48 -16.76 -0.38
C ASP A 92 -1.72 -16.50 -1.87
N PRO A 93 -1.24 -17.40 -2.75
CA PRO A 93 -1.36 -17.22 -4.20
C PRO A 93 -2.80 -17.30 -4.73
N GLU A 94 -3.73 -17.82 -3.91
CA GLU A 94 -5.15 -18.02 -4.23
C GLU A 94 -6.02 -16.92 -3.61
N ASP A 95 -5.42 -15.82 -3.13
CA ASP A 95 -6.15 -14.73 -2.49
C ASP A 95 -7.07 -13.98 -3.47
N GLU A 96 -8.38 -14.10 -3.25
CA GLU A 96 -9.46 -13.49 -4.03
C GLU A 96 -9.99 -12.18 -3.39
N ILE A 97 -9.28 -11.57 -2.41
CA ILE A 97 -9.77 -10.39 -1.65
C ILE A 97 -10.21 -9.20 -2.53
N PHE A 98 -9.70 -9.11 -3.76
CA PHE A 98 -10.01 -8.04 -4.70
C PHE A 98 -11.03 -8.42 -5.77
N ASP A 99 -11.44 -9.67 -5.89
CA ASP A 99 -12.23 -10.16 -7.03
C ASP A 99 -13.65 -9.58 -7.06
N GLU A 100 -14.26 -9.42 -5.88
CA GLU A 100 -15.59 -8.85 -5.73
C GLU A 100 -15.62 -7.32 -5.71
N LEU A 101 -14.45 -6.66 -5.68
CA LEU A 101 -14.38 -5.19 -5.65
C LEU A 101 -14.63 -4.59 -7.03
N SER A 102 -15.69 -3.79 -7.14
CA SER A 102 -15.89 -2.96 -8.33
C SER A 102 -14.83 -1.86 -8.43
N ASP A 103 -14.64 -1.28 -9.62
CA ASP A 103 -13.75 -0.12 -9.77
C ASP A 103 -14.16 1.03 -8.82
N ASN A 104 -15.46 1.23 -8.57
CA ASN A 104 -15.93 2.24 -7.61
C ASN A 104 -15.56 1.89 -6.15
N ASP A 105 -15.60 0.61 -5.77
CA ASP A 105 -15.16 0.19 -4.43
C ASP A 105 -13.64 0.38 -4.27
N ILE A 106 -12.86 0.12 -5.32
CA ILE A 106 -11.40 0.38 -5.34
C ILE A 106 -11.13 1.89 -5.20
N GLU A 107 -11.81 2.73 -5.96
CA GLU A 107 -11.69 4.19 -5.88
C GLU A 107 -12.06 4.70 -4.47
N ALA A 108 -13.12 4.16 -3.87
CA ALA A 108 -13.52 4.47 -2.50
C ALA A 108 -12.44 4.03 -1.48
N LEU A 109 -11.92 2.81 -1.60
CA LEU A 109 -10.87 2.28 -0.74
C LEU A 109 -9.61 3.14 -0.81
N LEU A 110 -9.20 3.58 -2.02
CA LEU A 110 -8.07 4.48 -2.22
C LEU A 110 -8.33 5.88 -1.65
N ALA A 111 -9.55 6.41 -1.80
CA ALA A 111 -9.97 7.65 -1.16
C ALA A 111 -9.76 7.55 0.35
N HIS A 112 -10.19 6.46 1.00
CA HIS A 112 -9.96 6.23 2.43
C HIS A 112 -8.46 6.09 2.78
N ILE A 113 -7.71 5.21 2.10
CA ILE A 113 -6.29 4.96 2.40
C ILE A 113 -5.46 6.24 2.30
N SER A 114 -5.75 7.10 1.31
CA SER A 114 -5.04 8.38 1.14
C SER A 114 -5.18 9.31 2.36
N THR A 115 -6.26 9.18 3.14
CA THR A 115 -6.47 9.95 4.39
C THR A 115 -5.63 9.42 5.56
N LEU A 116 -5.15 8.19 5.49
CA LEU A 116 -4.36 7.57 6.56
C LEU A 116 -2.90 8.07 6.59
N ALA A 117 -2.46 8.71 5.51
CA ALA A 117 -1.13 9.28 5.39
C ALA A 117 -0.88 10.33 6.50
N PRO A 118 0.31 10.36 7.14
CA PRO A 118 0.59 11.27 8.26
C PRO A 118 0.31 12.74 7.97
N ASN A 119 0.54 13.19 6.74
CA ASN A 119 0.25 14.56 6.26
C ASN A 119 -1.24 14.87 6.07
N ASN A 120 -2.09 13.85 5.97
CA ASN A 120 -3.52 13.98 5.71
C ASN A 120 -4.38 13.71 6.96
N LYS A 121 -3.76 13.29 8.07
CA LYS A 121 -4.43 13.17 9.36
C LYS A 121 -4.79 14.56 9.88
N LYS A 122 -6.09 14.87 9.91
CA LYS A 122 -6.63 15.99 10.69
C LYS A 122 -6.64 15.68 12.17
#